data_AF-A0A812W191-F1
#
_entry.id   AF-A0A812W191-F1
#
_cell.length_a   1.000
_cell.length_b   1.000
_cell.length_c   1.000
_cell.angle_alpha   90.00
_cell.angle_beta   90.00
_cell.angle_gamma   90.00
#
_symmetry.space_group_name_H-M   'P 1'
#
loop_
_entity.id
_entity.type
_entity.pdbx_description
1 polymer ?
#
loop_
_entity_poly.entity_id
_entity_poly.type
_entity_poly.pdbx_seq_one_letter_code
_entity_poly.pdbx_strand_id
1 'polypeptide(L)'
;VLVAGNHDYILERIGERNAQLLCKAFNVDCYLHTRNPPKDLHFKSGCKVTVWGSGVSAKAGVGGERAIKSGNVAFVYDMEAGESQFREETEHLDEGSADIIVTHGPPANALYGKSGRVLESISELVNFVKPTLFLCGHEHNPDNWKIEQKVVDMGGGTLGVNCACTGRWNQFCGMPFVVDIPARRTADPGPQGFCSVIRQACGCDGD
;
A
#
# COMPACT_ATOMS: atom_id res chain seq x y z
N VAL A 1 0.48 10.63 1.41
CA VAL A 1 -0.47 9.58 1.85
C VAL A 1 0.26 8.69 2.84
N LEU A 2 -0.41 8.23 3.89
CA LEU A 2 0.14 7.31 4.88
C LEU A 2 -0.87 6.20 5.16
N VAL A 3 -0.38 4.98 5.24
CA VAL A 3 -1.09 3.80 5.75
C VAL A 3 -0.25 3.26 6.89
N ALA A 4 -0.88 2.97 8.02
CA ALA A 4 -0.21 2.41 9.19
C ALA A 4 0.04 0.90 8.99
N GLY A 5 1.13 0.38 9.51
CA GLY A 5 1.41 -1.05 9.58
C GLY A 5 1.25 -1.63 10.97
N ASN A 6 1.51 -2.94 11.09
CA ASN A 6 1.36 -3.69 12.35
C ASN A 6 2.25 -3.20 13.51
N HIS A 7 3.30 -2.44 13.19
CA HIS A 7 4.20 -1.82 14.16
C HIS A 7 3.77 -0.42 14.61
N ASP A 8 2.78 0.18 13.95
CA ASP A 8 2.28 1.54 14.24
C ASP A 8 1.15 1.54 15.27
N TYR A 9 1.31 0.75 16.34
CA TYR A 9 0.27 0.52 17.35
C TYR A 9 -0.21 1.79 18.06
N ILE A 10 0.61 2.84 18.08
CA ILE A 10 0.21 4.13 18.64
C ILE A 10 -0.93 4.73 17.80
N LEU A 11 -0.85 4.64 16.46
CA LEU A 11 -1.88 5.18 15.57
C LEU A 11 -3.22 4.45 15.75
N GLU A 12 -3.19 3.15 16.02
CA GLU A 12 -4.40 2.39 16.36
C GLU A 12 -4.96 2.79 17.74
N ARG A 13 -4.11 2.84 18.77
CA ARG A 13 -4.54 3.07 20.16
C ARG A 13 -5.12 4.45 20.41
N ILE A 14 -4.58 5.48 19.76
CA ILE A 14 -5.10 6.85 19.93
C ILE A 14 -6.43 7.05 19.20
N GLY A 15 -6.83 6.11 18.34
CA GLY A 15 -8.03 6.17 17.53
C GLY A 15 -7.88 7.05 16.29
N GLU A 16 -8.67 6.76 15.26
CA GLU A 16 -8.61 7.38 13.93
C GLU A 16 -8.49 8.91 13.97
N ARG A 17 -9.39 9.60 14.69
CA ARG A 17 -9.40 11.06 14.74
C ARG A 17 -8.09 11.64 15.27
N ASN A 18 -7.53 11.06 16.34
CA ASN A 18 -6.27 11.55 16.91
C ASN A 18 -5.07 11.19 16.04
N ALA A 19 -5.11 10.01 15.40
CA ALA A 19 -4.08 9.61 14.44
C ALA A 19 -4.07 10.54 13.22
N GLN A 20 -5.23 10.95 12.70
CA GLN A 20 -5.33 11.96 11.63
C GLN A 20 -4.75 13.32 12.06
N LEU A 21 -5.07 13.78 13.28
CA LEU A 21 -4.52 15.03 13.82
C LEU A 21 -3.01 14.96 14.00
N LEU A 22 -2.50 13.84 14.51
CA LEU A 22 -1.07 13.59 14.66
C LEU A 22 -0.38 13.60 13.29
N CYS A 23 -0.88 12.85 12.32
CA CYS A 23 -0.35 12.82 10.96
C CYS A 23 -0.31 14.21 10.33
N LYS A 24 -1.38 14.99 10.49
CA LYS A 24 -1.43 16.37 10.00
C LYS A 24 -0.37 17.27 10.65
N ALA A 25 -0.09 17.09 11.93
CA ALA A 25 0.99 17.82 12.62
C ALA A 25 2.39 17.51 12.04
N PHE A 26 2.54 16.37 11.36
CA PHE A 26 3.75 15.97 10.62
C PHE A 26 3.63 16.22 9.09
N ASN A 27 2.71 17.10 8.65
CA ASN A 27 2.46 17.42 7.24
C ASN A 27 2.02 16.21 6.38
N VAL A 28 1.36 15.24 7.01
CA VAL A 28 0.72 14.11 6.31
C VAL A 28 -0.78 14.39 6.23
N ASP A 29 -1.21 15.02 5.12
CA ASP A 29 -2.61 15.43 4.90
C ASP A 29 -3.59 14.29 4.61
N CYS A 30 -3.07 13.08 4.41
CA CYS A 30 -3.84 11.94 3.95
C CYS A 30 -3.38 10.68 4.67
N TYR A 31 -3.86 10.49 5.89
CA TYR A 31 -3.80 9.22 6.60
C TYR A 31 -5.04 8.39 6.24
N LEU A 32 -4.83 7.18 5.74
CA LEU A 32 -5.87 6.29 5.23
C LEU A 32 -6.15 5.13 6.18
N HIS A 33 -7.41 4.70 6.21
CA HIS A 33 -7.87 3.54 6.95
C HIS A 33 -8.79 2.69 6.09
N THR A 34 -8.95 1.41 6.47
CA THR A 34 -9.72 0.42 5.71
C THR A 34 -11.12 0.89 5.35
N ARG A 35 -11.86 1.49 6.29
CA ARG A 35 -13.26 1.88 6.12
C ARG A 35 -13.46 3.25 5.46
N ASN A 36 -12.38 3.97 5.15
CA ASN A 36 -12.48 5.30 4.58
C ASN A 36 -12.73 5.18 3.08
N PRO A 37 -13.61 6.02 2.50
CA PRO A 37 -13.78 6.03 1.06
C PRO A 37 -12.47 6.42 0.37
N PRO A 38 -12.27 6.02 -0.90
CA PRO A 38 -11.14 6.49 -1.70
C PRO A 38 -11.06 8.02 -1.73
N LYS A 39 -9.83 8.55 -1.68
CA LYS A 39 -9.55 9.98 -1.57
C LYS A 39 -8.91 10.50 -2.85
N ASP A 40 -9.46 11.58 -3.39
CA ASP A 40 -8.87 12.28 -4.53
C ASP A 40 -7.65 13.10 -4.09
N LEU A 41 -6.52 12.85 -4.76
CA LEU A 41 -5.31 13.65 -4.68
C LEU A 41 -5.29 14.60 -5.87
N HIS A 42 -5.32 15.90 -5.60
CA HIS A 42 -5.27 16.94 -6.63
C HIS A 42 -3.86 17.49 -6.75
N PHE A 43 -3.31 17.46 -7.95
CA PHE A 43 -1.97 17.95 -8.23
C PHE A 43 -2.03 19.35 -8.83
N LYS A 44 -0.97 20.15 -8.62
CA LYS A 44 -0.84 21.50 -9.22
C LYS A 44 -0.92 21.49 -10.74
N SER A 45 -0.66 20.35 -11.38
CA SER A 45 -0.79 20.15 -12.82
C SER A 45 -2.23 20.10 -13.33
N GLY A 46 -3.24 20.09 -12.46
CA GLY A 46 -4.64 19.83 -12.83
C GLY A 46 -4.95 18.35 -13.05
N CYS A 47 -4.00 17.47 -12.75
CA CYS A 47 -4.25 16.03 -12.68
C CYS A 47 -4.87 15.66 -11.33
N LYS A 48 -5.65 14.58 -11.33
CA LYS A 48 -6.10 13.89 -10.13
C LYS A 48 -5.82 12.40 -10.19
N VAL A 49 -5.62 11.83 -9.00
CA VAL A 49 -5.46 10.39 -8.78
C VAL A 49 -6.27 10.04 -7.53
N THR A 50 -7.05 8.98 -7.57
CA THR A 50 -7.82 8.49 -6.44
C THR A 50 -7.05 7.40 -5.70
N VAL A 51 -6.88 7.53 -4.39
CA VAL A 51 -6.12 6.59 -3.56
C VAL A 51 -6.99 6.01 -2.44
N TRP A 52 -6.85 4.71 -2.19
CA TRP A 52 -7.38 4.05 -1.01
C TRP A 52 -6.27 3.26 -0.31
N GLY A 53 -6.43 3.00 0.99
CA GLY A 53 -5.47 2.15 1.68
C GLY A 53 -5.91 1.63 3.03
N SER A 54 -5.25 0.56 3.46
CA SER A 54 -5.56 -0.17 4.68
C SER A 54 -4.31 -0.68 5.37
N GLY A 55 -4.27 -0.56 6.70
CA GLY A 55 -3.20 -1.12 7.52
C GLY A 55 -3.24 -2.64 7.67
N VAL A 56 -4.17 -3.31 6.98
CA VAL A 56 -4.41 -4.75 7.04
C VAL A 56 -3.11 -5.56 7.06
N SER A 57 -3.00 -6.43 8.07
CA SER A 57 -1.92 -7.38 8.22
C SER A 57 -2.50 -8.72 8.68
N ALA A 58 -1.98 -9.82 8.15
CA ALA A 58 -2.39 -11.15 8.56
C ALA A 58 -1.65 -11.59 9.83
N LYS A 59 -2.38 -12.13 10.80
CA LYS A 59 -1.76 -12.84 11.92
C LYS A 59 -1.22 -14.17 11.43
N ALA A 60 0.05 -14.22 11.05
CA ALA A 60 0.69 -15.50 10.76
C ALA A 60 0.51 -16.43 11.97
N GLY A 61 -0.10 -17.60 11.75
CA GLY A 61 -0.32 -18.61 12.79
C GLY A 61 0.99 -18.85 13.53
N VAL A 62 1.04 -18.38 14.78
CA VAL A 62 2.22 -18.50 15.61
C VAL A 62 2.27 -19.98 16.00
N GLY A 63 3.19 -20.74 15.40
CA GLY A 63 3.53 -22.07 15.90
C GLY A 63 3.74 -21.95 17.41
N GLY A 64 3.05 -22.79 18.18
CA GLY A 64 3.06 -22.76 19.64
C GLY A 64 4.49 -22.58 20.15
N GLU A 65 4.63 -21.70 21.15
CA GLU A 65 5.89 -21.34 21.85
C GLU A 65 6.70 -20.12 21.34
N ARG A 66 6.25 -19.35 20.35
CA ARG A 66 6.75 -17.95 20.27
C ARG A 66 6.01 -17.09 21.29
N ALA A 67 6.69 -16.80 22.40
CA ALA A 67 6.34 -15.69 23.27
C ALA A 67 6.04 -14.47 22.41
N ILE A 68 4.89 -13.83 22.64
CA ILE A 68 4.49 -12.55 22.04
C ILE A 68 5.54 -11.51 22.50
N LYS A 69 6.70 -11.47 21.84
CA LYS A 69 7.85 -10.66 22.28
C LYS A 69 7.83 -9.25 21.70
N SER A 70 7.00 -9.02 20.67
CA SER A 70 6.60 -7.67 20.27
C SER A 70 5.08 -7.61 20.36
N GLY A 71 4.53 -6.91 21.35
CA GLY A 71 3.09 -6.63 21.50
C GLY A 71 2.52 -5.73 20.39
N ASN A 72 3.03 -5.87 19.17
CA ASN A 72 2.72 -5.09 17.98
C ASN A 72 1.66 -5.86 17.19
N VAL A 73 0.40 -5.67 17.59
CA VAL A 73 -0.77 -6.40 17.06
C VAL A 73 -1.75 -5.45 16.36
N ALA A 74 -1.28 -4.29 15.93
CA ALA A 74 -2.15 -3.28 15.35
C ALA A 74 -2.57 -3.64 13.92
N PHE A 75 -3.83 -3.37 13.57
CA PHE A 75 -4.38 -3.65 12.24
C PHE A 75 -4.22 -5.14 11.81
N VAL A 76 -4.07 -6.04 12.79
CA VAL A 76 -3.87 -7.46 12.57
C VAL A 76 -5.21 -8.18 12.54
N TYR A 77 -5.46 -8.88 11.44
CA TYR A 77 -6.64 -9.71 11.25
C TYR A 77 -6.26 -11.17 11.49
N ASP A 78 -7.14 -11.89 12.19
CA ASP A 78 -7.00 -13.33 12.35
C ASP A 78 -7.20 -14.03 10.99
N MET A 79 -6.46 -15.08 10.68
CA MET A 79 -6.57 -15.73 9.37
C MET A 79 -7.91 -16.42 9.13
N GLU A 80 -8.61 -16.86 10.18
CA GLU A 80 -9.89 -17.56 10.06
C GLU A 80 -11.06 -16.57 9.95
N ALA A 81 -11.14 -15.62 10.89
CA ALA A 81 -12.24 -14.64 10.95
C ALA A 81 -11.98 -13.37 10.12
N GLY A 82 -10.71 -13.06 9.87
CA GLY A 82 -10.27 -11.81 9.27
C GLY A 82 -10.63 -11.64 7.81
N GLU A 83 -10.82 -12.74 7.08
CA GLU A 83 -11.27 -12.70 5.69
C GLU A 83 -12.65 -12.04 5.56
N SER A 84 -13.61 -12.49 6.35
CA SER A 84 -14.97 -11.94 6.35
C SER A 84 -14.97 -10.50 6.85
N GLN A 85 -14.22 -10.21 7.92
CA GLN A 85 -14.11 -8.86 8.45
C GLN A 85 -13.50 -7.89 7.43
N PHE A 86 -12.39 -8.27 6.78
CA PHE A 86 -11.74 -7.39 5.81
C PHE A 86 -12.66 -7.12 4.61
N ARG A 87 -13.38 -8.15 4.12
CA ARG A 87 -14.38 -7.97 3.05
C ARG A 87 -15.47 -6.98 3.43
N GLU A 88 -16.08 -7.16 4.60
CA GLU A 88 -17.11 -6.24 5.12
C GLU A 88 -16.56 -4.81 5.20
N GLU A 89 -15.36 -4.62 5.73
CA GLU A 89 -14.76 -3.30 5.86
C GLU A 89 -14.40 -2.66 4.51
N THR A 90 -14.29 -3.45 3.45
CA THR A 90 -13.98 -3.01 2.08
C THR A 90 -15.19 -2.98 1.14
N GLU A 91 -16.40 -3.26 1.64
CA GLU A 91 -17.61 -3.38 0.80
C GLU A 91 -18.00 -2.09 0.06
N HIS A 92 -17.52 -0.95 0.55
CA HIS A 92 -17.76 0.38 0.00
C HIS A 92 -16.89 0.70 -1.22
N LEU A 93 -15.98 -0.20 -1.60
CA LEU A 93 -15.14 -0.07 -2.78
C LEU A 93 -15.84 -0.71 -3.98
N ASP A 94 -15.70 -0.07 -5.13
CA ASP A 94 -16.23 -0.55 -6.40
C ASP A 94 -15.11 -0.76 -7.44
N GLU A 95 -15.41 -1.47 -8.53
CA GLU A 95 -14.51 -1.55 -9.69
C GLU A 95 -14.14 -0.14 -10.20
N GLY A 96 -12.85 0.14 -10.33
CA GLY A 96 -12.33 1.45 -10.77
C GLY A 96 -12.46 2.59 -9.75
N SER A 97 -12.85 2.29 -8.50
CA SER A 97 -13.02 3.31 -7.45
C SER A 97 -11.71 3.92 -6.93
N ALA A 98 -10.57 3.24 -7.15
CA ALA A 98 -9.25 3.74 -6.77
C ALA A 98 -8.23 3.48 -7.89
N ASP A 99 -7.45 4.51 -8.22
CA ASP A 99 -6.32 4.40 -9.16
C ASP A 99 -5.11 3.76 -8.45
N ILE A 100 -4.95 4.04 -7.15
CA ILE A 100 -3.90 3.49 -6.28
C ILE A 100 -4.53 2.80 -5.07
N ILE A 101 -4.13 1.56 -4.81
CA ILE A 101 -4.38 0.86 -3.54
C ILE A 101 -3.07 0.71 -2.77
N VAL A 102 -3.10 1.03 -1.47
CA VAL A 102 -1.96 0.88 -0.56
C VAL A 102 -2.36 0.01 0.62
N THR A 103 -1.78 -1.16 0.77
CA THR A 103 -1.97 -2.00 1.96
C THR A 103 -0.68 -2.11 2.76
N HIS A 104 -0.77 -2.52 4.01
CA HIS A 104 0.44 -2.97 4.70
C HIS A 104 0.82 -4.38 4.23
N GLY A 105 -0.11 -5.34 4.36
CA GLY A 105 0.06 -6.73 3.98
C GLY A 105 0.08 -6.97 2.46
N PRO A 106 0.88 -7.94 1.96
CA PRO A 106 0.91 -8.28 0.54
C PRO A 106 -0.26 -9.19 0.11
N PRO A 107 -0.59 -9.22 -1.19
CA PRO A 107 -1.50 -10.20 -1.80
C PRO A 107 -0.87 -11.61 -1.83
N ALA A 108 -1.67 -12.64 -1.98
CA ALA A 108 -1.18 -14.02 -2.06
C ALA A 108 -0.42 -14.29 -3.36
N ASN A 109 0.72 -14.95 -3.23
CA ASN A 109 1.61 -15.38 -4.32
C ASN A 109 2.21 -14.25 -5.17
N ALA A 110 2.12 -13.01 -4.70
CA ALA A 110 2.75 -11.84 -5.31
C ALA A 110 3.36 -10.96 -4.22
N LEU A 111 4.35 -10.15 -4.60
CA LEU A 111 4.97 -9.19 -3.69
C LEU A 111 5.51 -9.81 -2.39
N TYR A 112 6.01 -11.05 -2.50
CA TYR A 112 6.46 -11.92 -1.41
C TYR A 112 5.37 -12.44 -0.46
N GLY A 113 4.10 -12.18 -0.73
CA GLY A 113 3.01 -12.77 0.03
C GLY A 113 2.92 -14.28 -0.20
N LYS A 114 3.02 -15.05 0.89
CA LYS A 114 2.90 -16.51 0.85
C LYS A 114 1.46 -16.91 1.20
N SER A 115 0.82 -17.71 0.36
CA SER A 115 -0.51 -18.25 0.66
C SER A 115 -0.53 -18.98 2.01
N GLY A 116 -1.63 -18.81 2.75
CA GLY A 116 -1.77 -19.25 4.15
C GLY A 116 -1.02 -18.39 5.18
N ARG A 117 -0.39 -17.28 4.77
CA ARG A 117 0.21 -16.27 5.66
C ARG A 117 -0.23 -14.84 5.36
N VAL A 118 -1.18 -14.69 4.45
CA VAL A 118 -1.76 -13.41 4.02
C VAL A 118 -3.27 -13.59 3.94
N LEU A 119 -4.02 -12.49 4.00
CA LEU A 119 -5.46 -12.54 3.73
C LEU A 119 -5.68 -12.60 2.21
N GLU A 120 -6.32 -13.67 1.75
CA GLU A 120 -6.65 -13.91 0.34
C GLU A 120 -7.60 -12.84 -0.19
N SER A 121 -8.45 -12.26 0.68
CA SER A 121 -9.29 -11.11 0.36
C SER A 121 -8.53 -9.87 -0.11
N ILE A 122 -7.23 -9.72 0.18
CA ILE A 122 -6.41 -8.66 -0.44
C ILE A 122 -6.25 -8.91 -1.94
N SER A 123 -5.95 -10.14 -2.35
CA SER A 123 -5.84 -10.52 -3.77
C SER A 123 -7.17 -10.30 -4.50
N GLU A 124 -8.27 -10.66 -3.85
CA GLU A 124 -9.61 -10.48 -4.42
C GLU A 124 -10.01 -9.02 -4.56
N LEU A 125 -9.67 -8.19 -3.56
CA LEU A 125 -9.88 -6.75 -3.62
C LEU A 125 -9.14 -6.13 -4.81
N VAL A 126 -7.88 -6.51 -5.02
CA VAL A 126 -7.09 -6.00 -6.15
C VAL A 126 -7.69 -6.42 -7.49
N ASN A 127 -8.11 -7.68 -7.62
CA ASN A 127 -8.76 -8.19 -8.83
C ASN A 127 -10.11 -7.54 -9.11
N PHE A 128 -10.85 -7.17 -8.07
CA PHE A 128 -12.16 -6.52 -8.17
C PHE A 128 -12.03 -5.02 -8.50
N VAL A 129 -11.23 -4.27 -7.72
CA VAL A 129 -11.08 -2.83 -7.90
C VAL A 129 -10.27 -2.48 -9.15
N LYS A 130 -9.30 -3.34 -9.54
CA LYS A 130 -8.38 -3.14 -10.67
C LYS A 130 -7.64 -1.79 -10.62
N PRO A 131 -6.93 -1.47 -9.53
CA PRO A 131 -6.15 -0.24 -9.46
C PRO A 131 -5.05 -0.24 -10.51
N THR A 132 -4.62 0.92 -10.99
CA THR A 132 -3.44 0.96 -11.87
C THR A 132 -2.16 0.64 -11.12
N LEU A 133 -2.11 0.96 -9.82
CA LEU A 133 -0.97 0.71 -8.95
C LEU A 133 -1.41 0.12 -7.61
N PHE A 134 -0.80 -0.99 -7.22
CA PHE A 134 -0.94 -1.59 -5.90
C PHE A 134 0.40 -1.53 -5.16
N LEU A 135 0.38 -1.05 -3.91
CA LEU A 135 1.57 -0.91 -3.06
C LEU A 135 1.40 -1.70 -1.76
N CYS A 136 2.43 -2.42 -1.32
CA CYS A 136 2.46 -3.05 0.01
C CYS A 136 3.74 -2.76 0.82
N GLY A 137 3.68 -2.73 2.15
CA GLY A 137 4.78 -2.29 3.02
C GLY A 137 5.43 -3.34 3.93
N HIS A 138 4.93 -4.58 3.99
CA HIS A 138 5.20 -5.48 5.12
C HIS A 138 6.32 -6.52 4.96
N GLU A 139 6.51 -7.15 3.79
CA GLU A 139 7.33 -8.37 3.71
C GLU A 139 8.82 -8.05 3.50
N HIS A 140 9.57 -8.00 4.61
CA HIS A 140 11.02 -7.87 4.63
C HIS A 140 11.68 -9.25 4.60
N ASN A 141 11.71 -9.93 3.45
CA ASN A 141 12.33 -11.25 3.33
C ASN A 141 13.71 -11.18 2.65
N PRO A 142 14.79 -10.80 3.38
CA PRO A 142 16.11 -10.64 2.77
C PRO A 142 16.67 -11.97 2.24
N ASP A 143 16.33 -13.09 2.90
CA ASP A 143 16.84 -14.42 2.55
C ASP A 143 16.13 -15.01 1.30
N ASN A 144 14.97 -14.47 0.93
CA ASN A 144 14.21 -14.88 -0.25
C ASN A 144 14.01 -13.72 -1.24
N TRP A 145 14.90 -12.73 -1.22
CA TRP A 145 14.80 -11.58 -2.11
C TRP A 145 14.87 -12.00 -3.58
N LYS A 146 13.84 -11.62 -4.31
CA LYS A 146 13.61 -11.93 -5.71
C LYS A 146 13.17 -10.65 -6.39
N ILE A 147 13.96 -10.13 -7.32
CA ILE A 147 13.67 -8.83 -7.94
C ILE A 147 12.31 -8.85 -8.66
N GLU A 148 11.95 -10.00 -9.22
CA GLU A 148 10.66 -10.29 -9.84
C GLU A 148 9.47 -10.32 -8.87
N GLN A 149 9.73 -10.29 -7.56
CA GLN A 149 8.72 -10.15 -6.51
C GLN A 149 8.72 -8.74 -5.90
N LYS A 150 9.68 -7.87 -6.26
CA LYS A 150 9.67 -6.47 -5.83
C LYS A 150 8.67 -5.65 -6.65
N VAL A 151 8.56 -5.98 -7.93
CA VAL A 151 7.63 -5.37 -8.90
C VAL A 151 7.01 -6.50 -9.70
N VAL A 152 5.67 -6.57 -9.72
CA VAL A 152 4.91 -7.68 -10.31
C VAL A 152 3.82 -7.10 -11.20
N ASP A 153 3.67 -7.60 -12.42
CA ASP A 153 2.43 -7.42 -13.19
C ASP A 153 1.37 -8.33 -12.57
N MET A 154 0.36 -7.72 -11.95
CA MET A 154 -0.72 -8.44 -11.26
C MET A 154 -1.87 -8.80 -12.20
N GLY A 155 -1.76 -8.49 -13.50
CA GLY A 155 -2.82 -8.66 -14.48
C GLY A 155 -3.83 -7.51 -14.45
N GLY A 156 -4.72 -7.48 -15.46
CA GLY A 156 -5.79 -6.47 -15.53
C GLY A 156 -5.31 -5.01 -15.65
N GLY A 157 -4.04 -4.78 -16.00
CA GLY A 157 -3.42 -3.45 -16.03
C GLY A 157 -2.90 -2.94 -14.68
N THR A 158 -2.87 -3.80 -13.65
CA THR A 158 -2.39 -3.46 -12.30
C THR A 158 -0.89 -3.73 -12.17
N LEU A 159 -0.10 -2.70 -11.83
CA LEU A 159 1.29 -2.86 -11.41
C LEU A 159 1.36 -2.99 -9.88
N GLY A 160 1.91 -4.10 -9.38
CA GLY A 160 2.21 -4.31 -7.97
C GLY A 160 3.63 -3.90 -7.62
N VAL A 161 3.81 -3.18 -6.50
CA VAL A 161 5.13 -2.84 -5.97
C VAL A 161 5.17 -3.11 -4.46
N ASN A 162 6.17 -3.86 -4.02
CA ASN A 162 6.46 -4.00 -2.61
C ASN A 162 7.39 -2.85 -2.19
N CYS A 163 6.96 -1.99 -1.27
CA CYS A 163 7.71 -0.85 -0.76
C CYS A 163 8.50 -1.15 0.54
N ALA A 164 8.49 -2.39 1.03
CA ALA A 164 9.24 -2.77 2.23
C ALA A 164 10.74 -2.50 2.05
N CYS A 165 11.34 -1.80 3.02
CA CYS A 165 12.78 -1.53 3.06
C CYS A 165 13.53 -2.81 3.44
N THR A 166 14.28 -3.42 2.51
CA THR A 166 14.93 -4.72 2.75
C THR A 166 16.32 -4.66 3.38
N GLY A 167 16.65 -3.56 4.06
CA GLY A 167 17.95 -3.37 4.69
C GLY A 167 17.99 -3.76 6.17
N ARG A 168 19.03 -4.49 6.58
CA ARG A 168 19.57 -4.45 7.96
C ARG A 168 20.35 -3.15 8.27
N TRP A 169 20.31 -2.16 7.37
CA TRP A 169 21.26 -1.05 7.35
C TRP A 169 20.57 0.32 7.42
N ASN A 170 21.05 1.11 8.39
CA ASN A 170 20.72 2.50 8.69
C ASN A 170 21.05 3.47 7.53
N GLN A 171 20.43 3.34 6.36
CA GLN A 171 20.36 4.46 5.44
C GLN A 171 19.05 5.17 5.70
N PHE A 172 19.17 6.35 6.29
CA PHE A 172 18.13 7.26 6.76
C PHE A 172 17.07 7.63 5.70
N CYS A 173 17.27 7.21 4.45
CA CYS A 173 16.38 7.39 3.31
C CYS A 173 16.39 6.10 2.48
N GLY A 174 15.25 5.41 2.35
CA GLY A 174 15.11 4.39 1.31
C GLY A 174 15.36 4.99 -0.07
N MET A 175 15.80 4.21 -1.04
CA MET A 175 15.90 4.71 -2.42
C MET A 175 14.48 4.98 -2.96
N PRO A 176 14.23 6.18 -3.54
CA PRO A 176 12.93 6.47 -4.14
C PRO A 176 12.70 5.54 -5.32
N PHE A 177 11.52 4.90 -5.35
CA PHE A 177 11.06 4.13 -6.49
C PHE A 177 10.00 4.95 -7.22
N VAL A 178 10.27 5.31 -8.48
CA VAL A 178 9.37 6.14 -9.28
C VAL A 178 8.61 5.25 -10.25
N VAL A 179 7.28 5.36 -10.20
CA VAL A 179 6.36 4.69 -11.12
C VAL A 179 5.52 5.76 -11.78
N ASP A 180 5.52 5.76 -13.11
CA ASP A 180 4.60 6.57 -13.90
C ASP A 180 3.25 5.84 -13.99
N ILE A 181 2.19 6.52 -13.56
CA ILE A 181 0.81 6.04 -13.73
C ILE A 181 0.00 7.04 -14.56
N PRO A 182 -0.94 6.59 -15.38
CA PRO A 182 -1.95 7.46 -15.99
C PRO A 182 -2.69 8.23 -14.91
N ALA A 183 -2.75 9.56 -15.02
CA ALA A 183 -3.56 10.41 -14.15
C ALA A 183 -4.73 11.01 -14.93
N ARG A 184 -5.90 11.05 -14.31
CA ARG A 184 -7.09 11.65 -14.91
C ARG A 184 -6.97 13.17 -14.80
N ARG A 185 -7.28 13.92 -15.87
CA ARG A 185 -7.41 15.38 -15.75
C ARG A 185 -8.70 15.70 -14.98
N THR A 186 -8.65 16.65 -14.05
CA THR A 186 -9.88 17.32 -13.61
C THR A 186 -10.36 18.13 -14.82
N ALA A 187 -11.53 17.81 -15.41
CA ALA A 187 -12.06 18.50 -16.59
C ALA A 187 -11.90 20.05 -16.48
N ASP A 188 -11.41 20.84 -17.43
CA ASP A 188 -10.63 20.67 -18.67
C ASP A 188 -9.89 22.03 -18.89
N PRO A 189 -8.81 22.13 -19.69
CA PRO A 189 -9.03 22.87 -20.92
C PRO A 189 -8.40 22.18 -22.13
N GLY A 190 -9.25 21.65 -22.99
CA GLY A 190 -8.95 21.48 -24.41
C GLY A 190 -8.07 20.29 -24.80
N PRO A 191 -8.05 20.00 -26.11
CA PRO A 191 -7.57 18.73 -26.62
C PRO A 191 -6.04 18.66 -26.69
N GLN A 192 -5.58 17.45 -26.39
CA GLN A 192 -4.34 16.79 -26.80
C GLN A 192 -3.07 17.04 -25.98
N GLY A 193 -2.40 15.90 -25.72
CA GLY A 193 -1.07 15.81 -25.15
C GLY A 193 -0.98 14.74 -24.07
N PHE A 194 -0.88 13.46 -24.48
CA PHE A 194 -0.22 12.47 -23.63
C PHE A 194 1.22 12.94 -23.44
N CYS A 195 1.62 13.23 -22.21
CA CYS A 195 2.98 13.62 -21.90
C CYS A 195 3.72 12.39 -21.37
N SER A 196 4.31 11.61 -22.27
CA SER A 196 5.34 10.63 -21.91
C SER A 196 6.70 11.33 -21.92
N VAL A 197 7.18 11.70 -20.73
CA VAL A 197 8.57 12.13 -20.56
C VAL A 197 9.26 11.11 -19.69
N ILE A 198 9.91 10.14 -20.34
CA ILE A 198 10.87 9.25 -19.69
C ILE A 198 12.06 10.13 -19.26
N ARG A 199 12.25 10.30 -17.95
CA ARG A 199 13.55 10.71 -17.39
C ARG A 199 13.99 9.69 -16.36
N GLN A 200 14.95 8.87 -16.77
CA GLN A 200 15.77 8.06 -15.89
C GLN A 200 16.56 9.04 -15.00
N ALA A 201 16.14 9.21 -13.75
CA ALA A 201 16.90 9.97 -12.76
C ALA A 201 18.02 9.07 -12.19
N CYS A 202 19.04 8.81 -13.01
CA CYS A 202 20.34 8.35 -12.54
C CYS A 202 21.34 9.48 -12.80
N GLY A 203 21.39 10.44 -11.87
CA GLY A 203 22.52 11.35 -11.75
C GLY A 203 23.68 10.61 -11.10
N CYS A 204 24.47 9.91 -11.90
CA CYS A 204 25.87 9.64 -11.59
C CYS A 204 26.68 10.56 -12.52
N ASP A 205 26.74 11.84 -12.17
CA ASP A 205 27.82 12.68 -12.66
C ASP A 205 29.05 12.34 -11.80
N GLY A 206 30.10 11.90 -12.47
CA GLY A 206 31.34 11.49 -11.84
C GLY A 206 32.08 12.65 -11.17
N ASP A 207 32.90 12.26 -10.20
CA ASP A 207 34.27 12.71 -9.99
C ASP A 207 35.03 11.60 -9.23
#